data_AF-A0A529WM98-F1
#
_entry.id   AF-A0A529WM98-F1
#
_cell.length_a   1.000
_cell.length_b   1.000
_cell.length_c   1.000
_cell.angle_alpha   90.00
_cell.angle_beta   90.00
_cell.angle_gamma   90.00
#
_symmetry.space_group_name_H-M   'P 1'
#
loop_
_entity.id
_entity.type
_entity.pdbx_description
1 polymer ?
#
loop_
_entity_poly.entity_id
_entity_poly.type
_entity_poly.pdbx_seq_one_letter_code
_entity_poly.pdbx_strand_id
1 'polypeptide(L)'
;MSLPDPVKSQAIRLRGHLAVCGMAAALALVSACTVRPLYSNQPLSPGSQLSASAELASISIKPVNTRYAQQVRNNLIFAFGQGSGEPASPSYTLDL
;
A
#
# COMPACT_ATOMS: atom_id res chain seq x y z
N MET A 1 29.87 25.13 47.10
CA MET A 1 29.46 24.49 45.83
C MET A 1 27.95 24.51 45.77
N SER A 2 27.36 25.23 44.82
CA SER A 2 25.90 25.38 44.69
C SER A 2 25.31 24.08 44.14
N LEU A 3 24.41 23.44 44.90
CA LEU A 3 23.68 22.25 44.47
C LEU A 3 22.72 22.66 43.33
N PRO A 4 22.67 21.93 42.20
CA PRO A 4 21.72 22.25 41.13
C PRO A 4 20.29 21.96 41.58
N ASP A 5 19.40 22.93 41.40
CA ASP A 5 17.99 22.82 41.80
C ASP A 5 17.27 21.69 41.04
N PRO A 6 16.71 20.68 41.75
CA PRO A 6 16.09 19.52 41.13
C PRO A 6 14.85 19.90 40.29
N VAL A 7 14.18 21.00 40.64
CA VAL A 7 12.98 21.51 39.97
C VAL A 7 13.30 22.00 38.55
N LYS A 8 14.44 22.70 38.37
CA LYS A 8 14.91 23.17 37.06
C LYS A 8 15.30 22.00 36.15
N SER A 9 15.92 20.95 36.73
CA SER A 9 16.30 19.73 36.02
C SER A 9 15.10 18.88 35.57
N GLN A 10 14.00 18.84 36.35
CA GLN A 10 12.78 18.15 35.93
C GLN A 10 12.03 18.90 34.82
N ALA A 11 11.93 20.23 34.90
CA ALA A 11 11.28 21.03 33.86
C ALA A 11 11.99 20.93 32.50
N ILE A 12 13.33 20.86 32.49
CA ILE A 12 14.13 20.65 31.27
C ILE A 12 13.88 19.25 30.68
N ARG A 13 13.80 18.21 31.52
CA ARG A 13 13.48 16.84 31.09
C ARG A 13 12.08 16.74 30.49
N LEU A 14 11.07 17.32 31.14
CA LEU A 14 9.69 17.31 30.65
C LEU A 14 9.54 18.02 29.29
N ARG A 15 10.23 19.16 29.11
CA ARG A 15 10.27 19.88 27.83
C ARG A 15 10.98 19.07 26.73
N GLY A 16 12.06 18.37 27.09
CA GLY A 16 12.75 17.46 26.18
C GLY A 16 11.83 16.33 25.70
N HIS A 17 11.10 15.69 26.62
CA HIS A 17 10.14 14.64 26.27
C HIS A 17 9.01 15.16 25.38
N LEU A 18 8.46 16.35 25.69
CA LEU A 18 7.39 16.94 24.89
C LEU A 18 7.85 17.28 23.46
N ALA A 19 9.08 17.78 23.30
CA ALA A 19 9.68 18.04 22.00
C ALA A 19 9.90 16.75 21.19
N VAL A 20 10.40 15.68 21.83
CA VAL A 20 10.56 14.38 21.16
C VAL A 20 9.22 13.78 20.75
N CYS A 21 8.22 13.82 21.63
CA CYS A 21 6.87 13.35 21.31
C CYS A 21 6.24 14.14 20.15
N GLY A 22 6.40 15.47 20.14
CA GLY A 22 5.91 16.32 19.06
C GLY A 22 6.60 16.00 17.72
N MET A 23 7.92 15.82 17.73
CA MET A 23 8.70 15.43 16.55
C MET A 23 8.24 14.07 16.01
N ALA A 24 8.06 13.07 16.88
CA ALA A 24 7.60 11.74 16.51
C ALA A 24 6.19 11.77 15.90
N ALA A 25 5.27 12.55 16.49
CA ALA A 25 3.93 12.73 15.95
C ALA A 25 3.94 13.41 14.56
N ALA A 26 4.80 14.43 14.36
CA ALA A 26 4.95 15.08 13.08
C ALA A 26 5.50 14.14 11.99
N LEU A 27 6.51 13.32 12.33
CA LEU A 27 7.06 12.30 11.43
C LEU A 27 6.01 11.26 11.03
N ALA A 28 5.20 10.80 11.99
CA ALA A 28 4.11 9.86 11.72
C ALA A 28 3.08 10.45 10.74
N LEU A 29 2.67 11.70 10.94
CA LEU A 29 1.70 12.38 10.07
C LEU A 29 2.25 12.62 8.66
N VAL A 30 3.52 13.03 8.52
CA VAL A 30 4.15 13.25 7.21
C VAL A 30 4.34 11.94 6.45
N SER A 31 4.61 10.83 7.15
CA SER A 31 4.78 9.51 6.53
C SER A 31 3.51 8.91 5.91
N ALA A 32 2.33 9.41 6.29
CA ALA A 32 1.05 8.92 5.78
C ALA A 32 0.73 9.41 4.34
N CYS A 33 1.42 10.45 3.87
CA CYS A 33 1.24 11.00 2.52
C CYS A 33 2.10 10.28 1.48
N THR A 34 2.04 8.94 1.40
CA THR A 34 2.84 8.17 0.44
C THR A 34 2.36 8.43 -0.99
N VAL A 35 3.08 9.30 -1.71
CA VAL A 35 2.84 9.51 -3.15
C VAL A 35 3.33 8.27 -3.89
N ARG A 36 2.40 7.51 -4.47
CA ARG A 36 2.72 6.33 -5.26
C ARG A 36 2.86 6.72 -6.73
N PRO A 37 4.03 6.47 -7.38
CA PRO A 37 4.18 6.71 -8.81
C PRO A 37 3.15 5.90 -9.59
N LEU A 38 2.55 6.51 -10.61
CA LEU A 38 1.48 5.90 -11.42
C LEU A 38 1.91 4.57 -12.08
N TYR A 39 3.19 4.44 -12.43
CA TYR A 39 3.77 3.24 -13.04
C TYR A 39 4.60 2.39 -12.05
N SER A 40 4.32 2.47 -10.75
CA SER A 40 5.02 1.65 -9.75
C SER A 40 4.47 0.21 -9.72
N ASN A 41 5.38 -0.75 -9.59
CA ASN A 41 5.07 -2.19 -9.46
C ASN A 41 4.92 -2.64 -7.99
N GLN A 42 4.73 -1.70 -7.05
CA GLN A 42 4.55 -2.02 -5.64
C GLN A 42 3.26 -2.83 -5.42
N PRO A 43 3.22 -3.67 -4.36
CA PRO A 43 2.02 -4.45 -4.00
C PRO A 43 0.75 -3.58 -3.95
N LEU A 44 -0.39 -4.10 -4.39
CA LEU A 44 -1.65 -3.32 -4.40
C LEU A 44 -2.25 -3.26 -3.00
N SER A 45 -2.03 -4.30 -2.21
CA SER A 45 -2.54 -4.44 -0.86
C SER A 45 -1.48 -4.08 0.18
N PRO A 46 -1.80 -3.28 1.21
CA PRO A 46 -0.86 -3.00 2.31
C PRO A 46 -0.38 -4.30 2.97
N GLY A 47 0.95 -4.45 3.10
CA GLY A 47 1.55 -5.64 3.71
C GLY A 47 1.65 -6.87 2.80
N SER A 48 1.21 -6.77 1.53
CA SER A 48 1.41 -7.84 0.56
C SER A 48 2.90 -7.95 0.18
N GLN A 49 3.36 -9.20 0.04
CA GLN A 49 4.70 -9.51 -0.47
C GLN A 49 4.71 -9.75 -1.98
N LEU A 50 3.54 -9.78 -2.61
CA LEU A 50 3.37 -10.00 -4.03
C LEU A 50 3.53 -8.69 -4.80
N SER A 51 4.08 -8.76 -6.01
CA SER A 51 4.05 -7.60 -6.91
C SER A 51 2.62 -7.30 -7.34
N ALA A 52 2.34 -6.06 -7.74
CA ALA A 52 1.01 -5.71 -8.26
C ALA A 52 0.54 -6.64 -9.39
N SER A 53 1.44 -6.98 -10.32
CA SER A 53 1.12 -7.88 -11.43
C SER A 53 0.76 -9.30 -10.95
N ALA A 54 1.44 -9.80 -9.91
CA ALA A 54 1.12 -11.10 -9.33
C ALA A 54 -0.23 -11.08 -8.60
N GLU A 55 -0.59 -9.97 -7.95
CA GLU A 55 -1.93 -9.79 -7.36
C GLU A 55 -3.01 -9.76 -8.45
N LEU A 56 -2.80 -9.03 -9.55
CA LEU A 56 -3.75 -8.98 -10.67
C LEU A 56 -3.91 -10.33 -11.37
N ALA A 57 -2.85 -11.12 -11.48
CA ALA A 57 -2.89 -12.47 -12.05
C ALA A 57 -3.80 -13.43 -11.27
N SER A 58 -4.18 -13.10 -10.03
CA SER A 58 -5.12 -13.88 -9.21
C SER A 58 -6.60 -13.65 -9.55
N ILE A 59 -6.90 -12.78 -10.51
CA ILE A 59 -8.27 -12.39 -10.90
C ILE A 59 -8.69 -13.17 -12.16
N SER A 60 -9.85 -13.84 -12.10
CA SER A 60 -10.48 -14.47 -13.28
C SER A 60 -11.56 -13.57 -13.89
N ILE A 61 -11.71 -13.60 -15.22
CA ILE A 61 -12.68 -12.77 -15.96
C ILE A 61 -13.84 -13.63 -16.45
N LYS A 62 -15.06 -13.30 -16.01
CA LYS A 62 -16.25 -14.08 -16.33
C LYS A 62 -16.54 -14.16 -17.84
N PRO A 63 -17.26 -15.21 -18.30
CA PRO A 63 -17.73 -15.31 -19.68
C PRO A 63 -18.68 -14.17 -20.05
N VAL A 64 -18.64 -13.75 -21.32
CA VAL A 64 -19.44 -12.64 -21.85
C VAL A 64 -20.11 -13.00 -23.18
N ASN A 65 -21.23 -12.33 -23.48
CA ASN A 65 -22.11 -12.74 -24.59
C ASN A 65 -22.05 -11.81 -25.82
N THR A 66 -21.20 -10.78 -25.82
CA THR A 66 -21.06 -9.86 -26.96
C THR A 66 -19.65 -9.91 -27.55
N ARG A 67 -19.52 -9.64 -28.85
CA ARG A 67 -18.22 -9.63 -29.54
C ARG A 67 -17.26 -8.59 -28.94
N TYR A 68 -17.80 -7.41 -28.62
CA TYR A 68 -17.03 -6.34 -28.01
C TYR A 68 -16.52 -6.75 -26.63
N ALA A 69 -17.39 -7.28 -25.76
CA ALA A 69 -16.99 -7.73 -24.44
C ALA A 69 -15.98 -8.89 -24.52
N GLN A 70 -16.10 -9.79 -25.51
CA GLN A 70 -15.12 -10.85 -25.72
C GLN A 70 -13.72 -10.30 -26.05
N GLN A 71 -13.63 -9.23 -26.85
CA GLN A 71 -12.35 -8.58 -27.13
C GLN A 71 -11.77 -7.94 -25.86
N VAL A 72 -12.59 -7.26 -25.06
CA VAL A 72 -12.17 -6.69 -23.76
C VAL A 72 -11.70 -7.79 -22.82
N ARG A 73 -12.45 -8.88 -22.70
CA ARG A 73 -12.09 -10.06 -21.90
C ARG A 73 -10.73 -10.62 -22.30
N ASN A 74 -10.49 -10.85 -23.58
CA ASN A 74 -9.22 -11.40 -24.06
C ASN A 74 -8.03 -10.48 -23.74
N ASN A 75 -8.20 -9.17 -23.90
CA ASN A 75 -7.17 -8.19 -23.55
C ASN A 75 -6.89 -8.17 -22.04
N LEU A 76 -7.93 -8.28 -21.21
CA LEU A 76 -7.79 -8.33 -19.75
C LEU A 76 -7.09 -9.60 -19.28
N ILE A 77 -7.43 -10.76 -19.85
CA ILE A 77 -6.75 -12.03 -19.54
C ILE A 77 -5.26 -11.89 -19.82
N PHE A 78 -4.89 -11.30 -20.96
CA PHE A 78 -3.49 -11.09 -21.29
C PHE A 78 -2.82 -10.08 -20.35
N ALA A 79 -3.48 -8.97 -20.04
CA ALA A 79 -2.95 -7.94 -19.16
C ALA A 79 -2.72 -8.42 -17.72
N PHE A 80 -3.63 -9.23 -17.18
CA PHE A 80 -3.54 -9.75 -15.81
C PHE A 80 -2.60 -10.95 -15.71
N GLY A 81 -2.72 -11.91 -16.63
CA GLY A 81 -1.93 -13.14 -16.62
C GLY A 81 -0.54 -13.02 -17.26
N GLN A 82 -0.24 -11.91 -17.96
CA GLN A 82 1.01 -11.71 -18.73
C GLN A 82 1.35 -12.89 -19.67
N GLY A 83 0.31 -13.52 -20.25
CA GLY A 83 0.44 -14.69 -21.13
C GLY A 83 0.29 -16.05 -20.46
N SER A 84 0.17 -16.13 -19.12
CA SER A 84 -0.08 -17.39 -18.41
C SER A 84 -1.53 -17.88 -18.46
N GLY A 85 -2.44 -17.12 -19.08
CA GLY A 85 -3.87 -17.43 -19.12
C GLY A 85 -4.59 -17.09 -17.82
N GLU A 86 -5.74 -17.74 -17.59
CA GLU A 86 -6.57 -17.52 -16.40
C GLU A 86 -6.12 -18.40 -15.22
N PRO A 87 -6.18 -17.89 -13.97
CA PRO A 87 -5.73 -18.63 -12.80
C PRO A 87 -6.64 -19.84 -12.54
N ALA A 88 -6.04 -20.99 -12.19
CA ALA A 88 -6.78 -22.20 -11.84
C ALA A 88 -7.61 -22.04 -10.56
N SER A 89 -7.11 -21.25 -9.60
CA SER A 89 -7.75 -20.95 -8.32
C SER A 89 -7.79 -19.43 -8.11
N PRO A 90 -8.78 -18.72 -8.68
CA PRO A 90 -8.87 -17.27 -8.56
C PRO A 90 -9.21 -16.84 -7.13
N SER A 91 -8.60 -15.75 -6.67
CA SER A 91 -8.99 -15.09 -5.41
C SER A 91 -10.20 -14.16 -5.61
N TYR A 92 -10.35 -13.62 -6.83
CA TYR A 92 -11.44 -12.72 -7.20
C TYR A 92 -11.92 -13.00 -8.62
N THR A 93 -13.15 -12.60 -8.90
CA THR A 93 -13.74 -12.65 -10.23
C THR A 93 -14.22 -11.29 -10.68
N LEU A 94 -13.92 -10.90 -11.92
CA LEU A 94 -14.36 -9.67 -12.55
C LEU A 94 -15.53 -9.95 -13.51
N ASP A 95 -16.56 -9.10 -13.44
CA ASP A 95 -17.72 -9.11 -14.33
C ASP A 95 -17.71 -7.87 -15.23
N LEU A 96 -18.12 -8.02 -16.50
CA LEU A 96 -18.04 -6.99 -17.55
C LEU A 96 -19.42 -6.49 -17.97
#